data_AF-A0A9D2KZS3-F1
#
_entry.id   AF-A0A9D2KZS3-F1
#
_cell.length_a   1.000
_cell.length_b   1.000
_cell.length_c   1.000
_cell.angle_alpha   90.00
_cell.angle_beta   90.00
_cell.angle_gamma   90.00
#
_symmetry.space_group_name_H-M   'P 1'
#
loop_
_entity.id
_entity.type
_entity.pdbx_description
1 polymer ?
#
loop_
_entity_poly.entity_id
_entity_poly.type
_entity_poly.pdbx_seq_one_letter_code
_entity_poly.pdbx_strand_id
1 'polypeptide(L)'
;MKYHNPILKGFHPDPSICRAGSDYYLVTSSFEYFPGIPVYHSTDLVNWTQIGNCVTDPEAFPMADAKNSGGIWAPSHRNAGWPGKFYRFFF
;
A
#
# COMPACT_ATOMS: atom_id res chain seq x y z
N MET A 1 -15.24 -18.36 1.91
CA MET A 1 -15.21 -17.86 3.31
C MET A 1 -15.91 -16.52 3.37
N LYS A 2 -16.50 -16.14 4.51
CA LYS A 2 -17.07 -14.80 4.72
C LYS A 2 -15.97 -13.88 5.24
N TYR A 3 -15.93 -12.62 4.82
CA TYR A 3 -14.96 -11.64 5.31
C TYR A 3 -15.14 -11.39 6.82
N HIS A 4 -14.06 -11.03 7.51
CA HIS A 4 -14.08 -10.61 8.91
C HIS A 4 -13.22 -9.35 9.07
N ASN A 5 -13.85 -8.25 9.50
CA ASN A 5 -13.15 -6.99 9.69
C ASN A 5 -12.47 -6.93 11.06
N PRO A 6 -11.30 -6.23 11.17
CA PRO A 6 -10.56 -5.61 10.07
C PRO A 6 -9.87 -6.65 9.17
N ILE A 7 -9.95 -6.46 7.84
CA ILE A 7 -9.23 -7.32 6.87
C ILE A 7 -7.71 -7.19 6.98
N LEU A 8 -7.23 -6.02 7.44
CA LEU A 8 -5.85 -5.78 7.86
C LEU A 8 -5.88 -5.21 9.28
N LYS A 9 -5.35 -5.96 10.25
CA LYS A 9 -5.35 -5.58 11.67
C LYS A 9 -4.07 -4.81 12.03
N GLY A 10 -4.13 -3.96 13.05
CA GLY A 10 -2.98 -3.16 13.49
C GLY A 10 -2.78 -1.89 12.65
N PHE A 11 -1.53 -1.48 12.46
CA PHE A 11 -1.16 -0.24 11.78
C PHE A 11 -1.26 -0.37 10.24
N HIS A 12 -2.48 -0.22 9.72
CA HIS A 12 -2.79 -0.23 8.29
C HIS A 12 -3.77 0.90 7.90
N PRO A 13 -3.38 2.18 8.09
CA PRO A 13 -4.23 3.33 7.81
C PRO A 13 -4.34 3.65 6.32
N ASP A 14 -5.34 4.47 5.98
CA ASP A 14 -5.54 5.03 4.64
C ASP A 14 -5.51 3.98 3.49
N PRO A 15 -6.36 2.94 3.55
CA PRO A 15 -6.35 1.89 2.53
C PRO A 15 -6.76 2.47 1.18
N SER A 16 -5.85 2.43 0.21
CA SER A 16 -6.16 2.56 -1.21
C SER A 16 -6.21 1.17 -1.82
N ILE A 17 -7.21 0.87 -2.65
CA ILE A 17 -7.40 -0.44 -3.29
C ILE A 17 -7.63 -0.27 -4.79
N CYS A 18 -7.04 -1.14 -5.61
CA CYS A 18 -7.38 -1.24 -7.02
C CYS A 18 -7.38 -2.69 -7.51
N ARG A 19 -8.02 -2.93 -8.66
CA ARG A 19 -8.12 -4.25 -9.30
C ARG A 19 -7.32 -4.29 -10.60
N ALA A 20 -6.63 -5.39 -10.85
CA ALA A 20 -5.98 -5.69 -12.13
C ALA A 20 -6.31 -7.13 -12.54
N GLY A 21 -7.20 -7.31 -13.53
CA GLY A 21 -7.66 -8.64 -13.93
C GLY A 21 -8.44 -9.34 -12.81
N SER A 22 -7.95 -10.49 -12.37
CA SER A 22 -8.49 -11.26 -11.24
C SER A 22 -7.97 -10.81 -9.87
N ASP A 23 -6.99 -9.91 -9.85
CA ASP A 23 -6.20 -9.62 -8.67
C ASP A 23 -6.55 -8.27 -8.07
N TYR A 24 -6.51 -8.19 -6.75
CA TYR A 24 -6.73 -6.99 -5.97
C TYR A 24 -5.45 -6.60 -5.25
N TYR A 25 -5.13 -5.31 -5.28
CA TYR A 25 -3.96 -4.74 -4.62
C TYR A 25 -4.41 -3.63 -3.69
N LEU A 26 -3.95 -3.67 -2.45
CA LEU A 26 -4.23 -2.66 -1.43
C LEU A 26 -2.91 -2.10 -0.89
N VAL A 27 -2.85 -0.79 -0.72
CA VAL A 27 -1.72 -0.10 -0.09
C VAL A 27 -2.20 0.75 1.07
N THR A 28 -1.33 0.99 2.04
CA THR A 28 -1.61 1.80 3.25
C THR A 28 -0.50 2.80 3.48
N SER A 29 -0.80 3.87 4.23
CA SER A 29 0.23 4.82 4.67
C SER A 29 1.17 4.14 5.66
N SER A 30 2.44 4.56 5.63
CA SER A 30 3.50 4.01 6.51
C SER A 30 4.17 5.08 7.36
N PHE A 31 3.84 6.35 7.14
CA PHE A 31 4.42 7.49 7.84
C PHE A 31 5.96 7.45 7.82
N GLU A 32 6.62 7.52 8.97
CA GLU A 32 8.08 7.46 9.12
C GLU A 32 8.68 6.06 8.95
N TYR A 33 7.87 5.01 8.82
CA TYR A 33 8.35 3.63 8.73
C TYR A 33 8.89 3.31 7.33
N PHE A 34 10.02 2.60 7.31
CA PHE A 34 10.71 2.16 6.09
C PHE A 34 11.01 0.65 6.15
N PRO A 35 10.89 -0.12 5.06
CA PRO A 35 10.40 0.28 3.73
C PRO A 35 8.93 0.75 3.75
N GLY A 36 8.60 1.70 2.88
CA GLY A 36 7.35 2.45 2.93
C GLY A 36 6.30 2.02 1.91
N ILE A 37 5.03 2.31 2.21
CA ILE A 37 3.84 1.88 1.44
C ILE A 37 3.82 0.36 1.23
N PRO A 38 3.43 -0.40 2.26
CA PRO A 38 3.24 -1.83 2.12
C PRO A 38 2.14 -2.14 1.10
N VAL A 39 2.38 -3.19 0.31
CA VAL A 39 1.49 -3.67 -0.76
C VAL A 39 0.93 -5.02 -0.37
N TYR A 40 -0.38 -5.12 -0.34
CA TYR A 40 -1.13 -6.34 -0.06
C TYR A 40 -1.82 -6.82 -1.32
N HIS A 41 -1.87 -8.14 -1.50
CA HIS A 41 -2.53 -8.81 -2.60
C HIS A 41 -3.62 -9.74 -2.10
N SER A 42 -4.70 -9.82 -2.87
CA SER A 42 -5.80 -10.75 -2.66
C SER A 42 -6.44 -11.11 -4.01
N THR A 43 -7.04 -12.29 -4.09
CA THR A 43 -7.89 -12.71 -5.22
C THR A 43 -9.37 -12.81 -4.84
N ASP A 44 -9.69 -12.70 -3.54
CA ASP A 44 -11.03 -12.93 -3.01
C ASP A 44 -11.55 -11.81 -2.09
N LEU A 45 -10.77 -10.74 -1.89
CA LEU A 45 -11.01 -9.62 -0.97
C LEU A 45 -11.08 -9.99 0.51
N VAL A 46 -10.90 -11.27 0.85
CA VAL A 46 -11.02 -11.81 2.21
C VAL A 46 -9.64 -12.09 2.78
N ASN A 47 -8.81 -12.79 2.01
CA ASN A 47 -7.47 -13.19 2.41
C ASN A 47 -6.45 -12.26 1.76
N TRP A 48 -5.64 -11.62 2.59
CA TRP A 48 -4.66 -10.62 2.16
C TRP A 48 -3.27 -11.03 2.60
N THR A 49 -2.32 -10.97 1.67
CA THR A 49 -0.90 -11.25 1.92
C THR A 49 -0.09 -10.02 1.55
N GLN A 50 0.81 -9.57 2.43
CA GLN A 50 1.77 -8.53 2.07
C GLN A 50 2.80 -9.12 1.09
N ILE A 51 2.91 -8.53 -0.09
CA ILE A 51 3.80 -8.99 -1.17
C ILE A 51 5.03 -8.09 -1.36
N GLY A 52 5.11 -6.98 -0.63
CA GLY A 52 6.25 -6.07 -0.68
C GLY A 52 5.90 -4.67 -0.19
N ASN A 53 6.74 -3.72 -0.58
CA ASN A 53 6.60 -2.28 -0.33
C ASN A 53 7.00 -1.55 -1.61
N CYS A 54 6.38 -0.40 -1.93
CA CYS A 54 6.80 0.36 -3.12
C CYS A 54 7.82 1.48 -2.84
N VAL A 55 8.19 1.75 -1.59
CA VAL A 55 9.39 2.54 -1.26
C VAL A 55 10.41 1.62 -0.58
N THR A 56 11.45 1.23 -1.31
CA THR A 56 12.48 0.29 -0.82
C THR A 56 13.90 0.83 -0.92
N ASP A 57 14.08 1.98 -1.58
CA ASP A 57 15.37 2.64 -1.74
C ASP A 57 15.39 3.93 -0.89
N PRO A 58 16.23 3.99 0.16
CA PRO A 58 16.29 5.15 1.05
C PRO A 58 17.00 6.34 0.40
N GLU A 59 17.81 6.14 -0.65
CA GLU A 59 18.43 7.25 -1.38
C GLU A 59 17.42 7.93 -2.31
N ALA A 60 16.54 7.14 -2.94
CA ALA A 60 15.45 7.65 -3.78
C ALA A 60 14.32 8.32 -2.98
N PHE A 61 14.14 7.95 -1.70
CA PHE A 61 13.14 8.54 -0.82
C PHE A 61 13.70 8.73 0.60
N PRO A 62 14.52 9.77 0.83
CA PRO A 62 15.17 10.00 2.11
C PRO A 62 14.16 10.47 3.16
N MET A 63 13.90 9.61 4.15
CA MET A 63 12.99 9.89 5.27
C MET A 63 13.71 10.00 6.62
N ALA A 64 15.05 10.09 6.63
CA ALA A 64 15.83 10.08 7.86
C ALA A 64 15.44 11.20 8.84
N ASP A 65 14.97 12.34 8.32
CA ASP A 65 14.55 13.50 9.11
C ASP A 65 13.02 13.61 9.26
N ALA A 66 12.27 12.58 8.88
CA ALA A 66 10.83 12.56 9.07
C ALA A 66 10.50 12.64 10.57
N LYS A 67 9.67 13.61 10.95
CA LYS A 67 9.13 13.69 12.32
C LYS A 67 8.23 12.50 12.60
N ASN A 68 7.97 12.23 13.88
CA ASN A 68 6.97 11.25 14.28
C ASN A 68 5.63 11.55 13.60
N SER A 69 4.99 10.53 13.01
CA SER A 69 3.79 10.65 12.18
C SER A 69 3.95 11.57 10.95
N GLY A 70 5.18 11.84 10.52
CA GLY A 70 5.54 12.50 9.26
C GLY A 70 5.81 11.50 8.15
N GLY A 71 6.49 11.91 7.09
CA GLY A 71 6.88 11.00 6.00
C GLY A 71 5.70 10.66 5.07
N ILE A 72 5.41 9.37 4.92
CA ILE A 72 4.47 8.86 3.90
C ILE A 72 3.04 8.84 4.44
N TRP A 73 2.25 9.83 4.02
CA TRP A 73 0.83 9.91 4.32
C TRP A 73 -0.03 9.12 3.32
N ALA A 74 -1.35 9.34 3.34
CA ALA A 74 -2.36 8.57 2.60
C ALA A 74 -1.97 8.35 1.12
N PRO A 75 -1.61 7.12 0.74
CA PRO A 75 -1.29 6.83 -0.65
C PRO A 75 -2.58 6.70 -1.47
N SER A 76 -2.49 6.98 -2.77
CA SER A 76 -3.49 6.55 -3.74
C SER A 76 -2.84 5.81 -4.89
N HIS A 77 -3.37 4.65 -5.25
CA HIS A 77 -2.94 3.93 -6.45
C HIS A 77 -4.10 3.57 -7.36
N ARG A 78 -3.82 3.57 -8.67
CA ARG A 78 -4.80 3.23 -9.71
C ARG A 78 -4.18 2.34 -10.77
N ASN A 79 -4.94 1.36 -11.23
CA ASN A 79 -4.58 0.58 -12.41
C ASN A 79 -4.93 1.38 -13.67
N ALA A 80 -3.93 1.54 -14.56
CA ALA A 80 -4.02 2.28 -15.81
C ALA A 80 -4.79 1.55 -16.93
N GLY A 81 -5.08 0.26 -16.76
CA GLY A 81 -5.53 -0.62 -17.85
C GLY A 81 -4.40 -1.12 -18.75
N TRP A 82 -3.14 -0.76 -18.43
CA TRP A 82 -1.95 -1.26 -19.12
C TRP A 82 -1.31 -2.39 -18.30
N PRO A 83 -0.88 -3.49 -18.93
CA PRO A 83 -0.24 -4.60 -18.21
C PRO A 83 0.93 -4.10 -17.36
N GLY A 84 0.88 -4.36 -16.04
CA GLY A 84 1.95 -4.06 -15.11
C GLY A 84 2.15 -2.59 -14.74
N LYS A 85 1.27 -1.66 -15.15
CA LYS A 85 1.40 -0.24 -14.79
C LYS A 85 0.37 0.19 -13.74
N PHE A 86 0.87 0.53 -12.55
CA PHE A 86 0.11 1.20 -11.50
C PHE A 86 0.59 2.65 -11.36
N TYR A 87 -0.34 3.59 -11.35
CA TYR A 87 -0.04 4.98 -11.02
C TYR A 87 -0.07 5.17 -9.51
N ARG A 88 0.89 5.92 -8.99
CA ARG A 88 1.03 6.26 -7.58
C ARG A 88 0.86 7.78 -7.43
N PHE A 89 -0.10 8.18 -6.61
CA PHE A 89 -0.29 9.57 -6.20
C PHE A 89 -0.04 9.64 -4.71
N PHE A 90 0.88 10.51 -4.30
CA PHE A 90 1.11 10.86 -2.91
C PHE A 90 0.46 12.23 -2.69
N PHE A 91 -0.32 12.38 -1.64
CA PHE A 91 -0.83 13.67 -1.16
C PHE A 91 -0.23 13.96 0.21
#